data_AF-A0A8H5GCA0-F1
#
_entry.id   AF-A0A8H5GCA0-F1
#
_cell.length_a   1.000
_cell.length_b   1.000
_cell.length_c   1.000
_cell.angle_alpha   90.00
_cell.angle_beta   90.00
_cell.angle_gamma   90.00
#
_symmetry.space_group_name_H-M   'P 1'
#
loop_
_entity.id
_entity.type
_entity.pdbx_description
1 polymer ?
#
loop_
_entity_poly.entity_id
_entity_poly.type
_entity_poly.pdbx_seq_one_letter_code
_entity_poly.pdbx_strand_id
1 'polypeptide(L)'
;MSQSSIKMQLSVQYFLRVSITFNTLCGALLHVGDSLLWAKCRDLIRVPPSQQPNPVSQAVVLDQWIKLILSYARYRKQFIIRVEDAEAAGSDWDEILRNERINHRLLPSHLSAILAAMVQRNLAAYEPPKQARSVLLHWRLPEEWADVLHRWAVDTGQLNTILTFYEITDPPIESALSGIPVILLKKAISILSKSGRAQIISIADGEGVRFFAGNK
;
A
#
# COMPACT_ATOMS: atom_id res chain seq x y z
N MET A 1 28.93 -31.24 11.67
CA MET A 1 28.25 -29.93 11.52
C MET A 1 28.92 -28.92 12.44
N SER A 2 29.42 -27.80 11.91
CA SER A 2 30.17 -26.78 12.67
C SER A 2 29.26 -26.00 13.63
N GLN A 3 29.76 -25.67 14.83
CA GLN A 3 29.04 -24.89 15.85
C GLN A 3 28.53 -23.53 15.32
N SER A 4 29.17 -22.96 14.29
CA SER A 4 28.73 -21.71 13.65
C SER A 4 27.41 -21.86 12.90
N SER A 5 27.16 -23.03 12.29
CA SER A 5 25.92 -23.29 11.54
C SER A 5 24.72 -23.48 12.48
N ILE A 6 24.96 -24.06 13.66
CA ILE A 6 23.94 -24.27 14.70
C ILE A 6 23.56 -22.94 15.37
N LYS A 7 24.53 -22.06 15.64
CA LYS A 7 24.25 -20.70 16.15
C LYS A 7 23.45 -19.86 15.16
N MET A 8 23.71 -19.97 13.86
CA MET A 8 22.96 -19.26 12.82
C MET A 8 21.51 -19.74 12.73
N GLN A 9 21.28 -21.07 12.78
CA GLN A 9 19.92 -21.61 12.76
C GLN A 9 19.10 -21.28 14.01
N LEU A 10 19.73 -21.31 15.20
CA LEU A 10 19.06 -20.95 16.45
C LEU A 10 18.71 -19.46 16.50
N SER A 11 19.56 -18.58 15.98
CA SER A 11 19.27 -17.14 15.88
C SER A 11 18.13 -16.85 14.91
N VAL A 12 18.02 -17.61 13.82
CA VAL A 12 16.90 -17.52 12.85
C VAL A 12 15.59 -18.05 13.45
N GLN A 13 15.61 -19.18 14.18
CA GLN A 13 14.43 -19.70 14.87
C GLN A 13 13.94 -18.77 15.99
N TYR A 14 14.86 -18.15 16.75
CA TYR A 14 14.51 -17.16 17.76
C TYR A 14 13.93 -15.89 17.12
N PHE A 15 14.49 -15.46 15.97
CA PHE A 15 13.95 -14.37 15.16
C PHE A 15 12.53 -14.67 14.67
N LEU A 16 12.26 -15.89 14.19
CA LEU A 16 10.96 -16.36 13.73
C LEU A 16 9.92 -16.48 14.85
N ARG A 17 10.30 -17.00 16.03
CA ARG A 17 9.38 -17.14 17.18
C ARG A 17 8.95 -15.78 17.76
N VAL A 18 9.86 -14.82 17.82
CA VAL A 18 9.55 -13.44 18.26
C VAL A 18 8.75 -12.67 17.19
N SER A 19 8.97 -12.95 15.90
CA SER A 19 8.16 -12.38 14.81
C SER A 19 6.69 -12.84 14.83
N ILE A 20 6.39 -14.03 15.35
CA ILE A 20 5.01 -14.53 15.43
C ILE A 20 4.22 -13.83 16.53
N THR A 21 4.83 -13.57 17.69
CA THR A 21 4.16 -12.91 18.83
C THR A 21 3.94 -11.40 18.62
N PHE A 22 4.83 -10.72 17.87
CA PHE A 22 4.66 -9.31 17.54
C PHE A 22 3.68 -9.07 16.37
N ASN A 23 3.58 -10.01 15.41
CA ASN A 23 2.59 -9.94 14.33
C ASN A 23 1.14 -9.95 14.84
N THR A 24 0.88 -10.66 15.95
CA THR A 24 -0.47 -10.73 16.54
C THR A 24 -0.83 -9.44 17.29
N LEU A 25 0.12 -8.83 18.01
CA LEU A 25 -0.10 -7.59 18.75
C LEU A 25 -0.13 -6.36 17.83
N CYS A 26 0.79 -6.24 16.89
CA CYS A 26 0.83 -5.09 15.97
C CYS A 26 -0.22 -5.21 14.85
N GLY A 27 -0.51 -6.42 14.37
CA GLY A 27 -1.58 -6.66 13.40
C GLY A 27 -2.98 -6.35 13.92
N ALA A 28 -3.22 -6.55 15.23
CA ALA A 28 -4.47 -6.16 15.88
C ALA A 28 -4.58 -4.63 16.12
N LEU A 29 -3.45 -3.93 16.29
CA LEU A 29 -3.39 -2.47 16.51
C LEU A 29 -3.35 -1.65 15.21
N LEU A 30 -2.82 -2.21 14.12
CA LEU A 30 -2.70 -1.53 12.81
C LEU A 30 -4.02 -1.47 12.01
N HIS A 31 -5.08 -2.12 12.49
CA HIS A 31 -6.41 -2.03 11.89
C HIS A 31 -7.10 -0.67 12.13
N VAL A 32 -6.58 0.14 13.07
CA VAL A 32 -7.25 1.36 13.57
C VAL A 32 -6.75 2.66 12.92
N GLY A 33 -5.69 2.64 12.10
CA GLY A 33 -5.26 3.84 11.37
C GLY A 33 -4.81 5.01 12.26
N ASP A 34 -4.33 4.71 13.47
CA ASP A 34 -4.02 5.71 14.48
C ASP A 34 -2.58 6.23 14.34
N SER A 35 -2.40 7.54 14.14
CA SER A 35 -1.10 8.13 13.81
C SER A 35 -0.11 8.16 14.97
N LEU A 36 -0.62 8.21 16.21
CA LEU A 36 0.21 8.10 17.42
C LEU A 36 0.84 6.72 17.58
N LEU A 37 0.17 5.66 17.12
CA LEU A 37 0.68 4.30 17.23
C LEU A 37 1.80 4.04 16.21
N TRP A 38 1.73 4.60 15.00
CA TRP A 38 2.84 4.51 14.05
C TRP A 38 4.09 5.22 14.56
N ALA A 39 3.95 6.44 15.11
CA ALA A 39 5.07 7.19 15.67
C ALA A 39 5.73 6.46 16.86
N LYS A 40 4.95 5.82 17.74
CA LYS A 40 5.47 4.97 18.84
C LYS A 40 6.03 3.65 18.35
N CYS A 41 5.47 3.07 17.29
CA CYS A 41 5.96 1.83 16.69
C CYS A 41 7.15 2.06 15.78
N ARG A 42 7.47 3.29 15.34
CA ARG A 42 8.62 3.62 14.49
C ARG A 42 9.92 3.01 15.03
N ASP A 43 10.13 3.11 16.34
CA ASP A 43 11.31 2.55 17.02
C ASP A 43 11.29 1.01 17.09
N LEU A 44 10.11 0.42 16.93
CA LEU A 44 9.82 -1.02 16.95
C LEU A 44 9.54 -1.62 15.56
N ILE A 45 9.56 -0.83 14.47
CA ILE A 45 9.43 -1.35 13.11
C ILE A 45 10.64 -2.25 12.87
N ARG A 46 10.40 -3.55 13.03
CA ARG A 46 11.40 -4.57 12.77
C ARG A 46 11.52 -4.67 11.25
N VAL A 47 12.46 -3.91 10.69
CA VAL A 47 12.82 -4.00 9.29
C VAL A 47 13.21 -5.46 9.00
N PRO A 48 12.54 -6.13 8.05
CA PRO A 48 12.87 -7.52 7.76
C PRO A 48 14.30 -7.60 7.20
N PRO A 49 15.01 -8.71 7.46
CA PRO A 49 16.38 -8.85 6.95
C PRO A 49 16.39 -8.88 5.42
N SER A 50 17.59 -8.71 4.84
CA SER A 50 17.82 -8.88 3.41
C SER A 50 17.73 -10.35 2.97
N GLN A 51 18.08 -10.63 1.70
CA GLN A 51 18.00 -11.95 1.06
C GLN A 51 18.51 -13.09 1.97
N GLN A 52 17.71 -14.15 2.07
CA GLN A 52 17.99 -15.36 2.84
C GLN A 52 18.44 -16.49 1.91
N PRO A 53 19.41 -17.31 2.33
CA PRO A 53 19.89 -18.45 1.52
C PRO A 53 18.86 -19.58 1.41
N ASN A 54 17.96 -19.71 2.39
CA ASN A 54 16.90 -20.71 2.37
C ASN A 54 15.64 -20.15 1.68
N PRO A 55 15.11 -20.80 0.62
CA PRO A 55 13.91 -20.33 -0.07
C PRO A 55 12.67 -20.20 0.83
N VAL A 56 12.51 -21.08 1.83
CA VAL A 56 11.38 -21.03 2.77
C VAL A 56 11.48 -19.78 3.65
N SER A 57 12.67 -19.49 4.17
CA SER A 57 12.92 -18.28 4.96
C SER A 57 12.80 -17.03 4.12
N GLN A 58 13.20 -17.08 2.84
CA GLN A 58 13.07 -15.96 1.91
C GLN A 58 11.61 -15.62 1.63
N ALA A 59 10.73 -16.62 1.50
CA ALA A 59 9.29 -16.38 1.34
C ALA A 59 8.68 -15.67 2.57
N VAL A 60 9.07 -16.08 3.79
CA VAL A 60 8.60 -15.42 5.02
C VAL A 60 9.08 -13.97 5.11
N VAL A 61 10.34 -13.71 4.75
CA VAL A 61 10.91 -12.35 4.74
C VAL A 61 10.21 -11.48 3.69
N LEU A 62 9.95 -12.01 2.50
CA LEU A 62 9.19 -11.34 1.46
C LEU A 62 7.79 -10.95 1.95
N ASP A 63 7.07 -11.86 2.61
CA ASP A 63 5.75 -11.58 3.16
C ASP A 63 5.78 -10.47 4.22
N GLN A 64 6.83 -10.42 5.04
CA GLN A 64 7.02 -9.36 6.02
C GLN A 64 7.25 -8.00 5.35
N TRP A 65 8.06 -7.96 4.29
CA TRP A 65 8.28 -6.75 3.50
C TRP A 65 7.00 -6.24 2.84
N ILE A 66 6.22 -7.13 2.22
CA ILE A 66 4.94 -6.78 1.58
C ILE A 66 3.97 -6.18 2.61
N LYS A 67 3.84 -6.80 3.78
CA LYS A 67 2.98 -6.29 4.85
C LYS A 67 3.44 -4.92 5.34
N LEU A 68 4.75 -4.73 5.52
CA LEU A 68 5.32 -3.44 5.95
C LEU A 68 5.04 -2.33 4.93
N ILE A 69 5.31 -2.58 3.65
CA ILE A 69 5.10 -1.62 2.56
C ILE A 69 3.63 -1.22 2.48
N LEU A 70 2.68 -2.17 2.45
CA LEU A 70 1.26 -1.86 2.36
C LEU A 70 0.73 -1.13 3.60
N SER A 71 1.22 -1.49 4.80
CA SER A 71 0.81 -0.82 6.04
C SER A 71 1.32 0.62 6.10
N TYR A 72 2.57 0.85 5.69
CA TYR A 72 3.14 2.19 5.60
C TYR A 72 2.45 3.04 4.53
N ALA A 73 2.18 2.44 3.36
CA ALA A 73 1.44 3.08 2.27
C ALA A 73 0.08 3.59 2.77
N ARG A 74 -0.66 2.75 3.48
CA ARG A 74 -1.94 3.12 4.10
C ARG A 74 -1.77 4.25 5.13
N TYR A 75 -0.77 4.14 6.00
CA TYR A 75 -0.52 5.12 7.06
C TYR A 75 -0.20 6.52 6.50
N ARG A 76 0.69 6.60 5.51
CA ARG A 76 1.09 7.87 4.87
C ARG A 76 0.16 8.31 3.75
N LYS A 77 -0.92 7.57 3.48
CA LYS A 77 -1.78 7.72 2.28
C LYS A 77 -0.95 7.75 0.98
N GLN A 78 0.14 6.98 0.92
CA GLN A 78 1.00 6.86 -0.25
C GLN A 78 0.49 5.73 -1.14
N PHE A 79 0.50 5.96 -2.45
CA PHE A 79 0.00 4.98 -3.42
C PHE A 79 1.04 4.55 -4.43
N ILE A 80 2.13 5.30 -4.59
CA ILE A 80 3.17 5.02 -5.56
C ILE A 80 4.49 4.81 -4.82
N ILE A 81 5.16 3.70 -5.14
CA ILE A 81 6.54 3.43 -4.76
C ILE A 81 7.35 3.16 -6.02
N ARG A 82 8.56 3.69 -6.05
CA ARG A 82 9.49 3.56 -7.16
C ARG A 82 10.78 2.91 -6.69
N VAL A 83 11.51 2.28 -7.59
CA VAL A 83 12.78 1.64 -7.26
C VAL A 83 13.81 2.69 -6.82
N GLU A 84 13.71 3.91 -7.34
CA GLU A 84 14.57 5.06 -7.02
C GLU A 84 14.39 5.53 -5.57
N ASP A 85 13.25 5.22 -4.93
CA ASP A 85 13.02 5.52 -3.51
C ASP A 85 14.00 4.76 -2.59
N ALA A 86 14.60 3.66 -3.08
CA ALA A 86 15.68 2.98 -2.38
C ALA A 86 17.07 3.60 -2.63
N GLU A 87 17.26 4.43 -3.66
CA GLU A 87 18.56 4.92 -4.13
C GLU A 87 19.01 6.23 -3.45
N ALA A 88 18.12 7.22 -3.31
CA ALA A 88 18.39 8.51 -2.69
C ALA A 88 17.83 8.62 -1.26
N ALA A 89 18.44 9.49 -0.45
CA ALA A 89 17.86 9.91 0.83
C ALA A 89 16.88 11.08 0.58
N GLY A 90 15.89 11.24 1.45
CA GLY A 90 14.83 12.23 1.36
C GLY A 90 13.58 11.74 0.62
N SER A 91 13.43 10.44 0.35
CA SER A 91 12.18 9.88 -0.18
C SER A 91 11.11 9.80 0.91
N ASP A 92 9.84 9.92 0.52
CA ASP A 92 8.69 9.63 1.40
C ASP A 92 8.72 8.20 1.98
N TRP A 93 9.52 7.30 1.39
CA TRP A 93 9.69 5.91 1.79
C TRP A 93 10.88 5.64 2.71
N ASP A 94 11.70 6.66 3.02
CA ASP A 94 12.93 6.50 3.78
C ASP A 94 12.71 5.80 5.13
N GLU A 95 11.60 6.10 5.83
CA GLU A 95 11.28 5.55 7.15
C GLU A 95 11.24 4.01 7.17
N ILE A 96 10.93 3.36 6.05
CA ILE A 96 10.86 1.88 5.95
C ILE A 96 11.98 1.28 5.10
N LEU A 97 12.56 2.05 4.17
CA LEU A 97 13.62 1.57 3.27
C LEU A 97 15.02 1.76 3.86
N ARG A 98 15.19 2.72 4.77
CA ARG A 98 16.48 3.12 5.35
C ARG A 98 16.35 3.22 6.86
N ASN A 99 17.08 2.38 7.57
CA ASN A 99 17.18 2.43 9.01
C ASN A 99 18.63 2.74 9.42
N GLU A 100 18.89 4.02 9.69
CA GLU A 100 20.22 4.50 10.07
C GLU A 100 20.69 3.94 11.42
N ARG A 101 19.76 3.70 12.35
CA ARG A 101 20.07 3.18 13.69
C ARG A 101 20.73 1.80 13.66
N ILE A 102 20.33 0.95 12.71
CA ILE A 102 20.92 -0.40 12.52
C ILE A 102 21.77 -0.49 11.24
N ASN A 103 22.09 0.66 10.63
CA ASN A 103 22.81 0.78 9.37
C ASN A 103 22.30 -0.19 8.27
N HIS A 104 20.98 -0.33 8.18
CA HIS A 104 20.33 -1.22 7.23
C HIS A 104 19.64 -0.41 6.14
N ARG A 105 19.93 -0.73 4.87
CA ARG A 105 19.30 -0.10 3.71
C ARG A 105 18.83 -1.18 2.74
N LEU A 106 17.59 -1.09 2.31
CA LEU A 106 17.06 -1.99 1.29
C LEU A 106 17.70 -1.65 -0.06
N LEU A 107 18.34 -2.64 -0.69
CA LEU A 107 18.93 -2.44 -2.01
C LEU A 107 17.84 -2.28 -3.09
N PRO A 108 18.03 -1.43 -4.10
CA PRO A 108 17.06 -1.25 -5.20
C PRO A 108 16.71 -2.54 -5.93
N SER A 109 17.69 -3.45 -6.10
CA SER A 109 17.47 -4.78 -6.69
C SER A 109 16.54 -5.66 -5.86
N HIS A 110 16.64 -5.58 -4.52
CA HIS A 110 15.77 -6.31 -3.62
C HIS A 110 14.37 -5.69 -3.59
N LEU A 111 14.26 -4.37 -3.59
CA LEU A 111 12.98 -3.67 -3.73
C LEU A 111 12.27 -4.09 -5.03
N SER A 112 12.97 -4.07 -6.16
CA SER A 112 12.44 -4.51 -7.45
C SER A 112 11.86 -5.94 -7.40
N ALA A 113 12.56 -6.88 -6.75
CA ALA A 113 12.05 -8.24 -6.56
C ALA A 113 10.78 -8.30 -5.69
N ILE A 114 10.72 -7.49 -4.63
CA ILE A 114 9.52 -7.36 -3.78
C ILE A 114 8.35 -6.80 -4.59
N LEU A 115 8.56 -5.72 -5.35
CA LEU A 115 7.52 -5.11 -6.19
C LEU A 115 7.00 -6.09 -7.25
N ALA A 116 7.89 -6.84 -7.90
CA ALA A 116 7.50 -7.88 -8.86
C ALA A 116 6.63 -8.97 -8.21
N ALA A 117 6.98 -9.41 -6.99
CA ALA A 117 6.16 -10.37 -6.24
C ALA A 117 4.80 -9.77 -5.82
N MET A 118 4.73 -8.49 -5.46
CA MET A 118 3.47 -7.81 -5.16
C MET A 118 2.56 -7.76 -6.38
N VAL A 119 3.10 -7.47 -7.57
CA VAL A 119 2.34 -7.48 -8.82
C VAL A 119 1.81 -8.87 -9.15
N GLN A 120 2.64 -9.91 -9.01
CA GLN A 120 2.21 -11.31 -9.22
C GLN A 120 1.07 -11.73 -8.29
N ARG A 121 0.99 -11.13 -7.09
CA ARG A 121 -0.05 -11.39 -6.09
C ARG A 121 -1.25 -10.44 -6.18
N ASN A 122 -1.33 -9.60 -7.22
CA ASN A 122 -2.36 -8.56 -7.38
C ASN A 122 -2.43 -7.55 -6.21
N LEU A 123 -1.33 -7.36 -5.48
CA LEU A 123 -1.21 -6.38 -4.39
C LEU A 123 -0.67 -5.03 -4.88
N ALA A 124 -0.22 -4.98 -6.13
CA ALA A 124 0.24 -3.77 -6.81
C ALA A 124 0.07 -3.95 -8.33
N ALA A 125 0.14 -2.85 -9.06
CA ALA A 125 0.19 -2.84 -10.52
C ALA A 125 1.30 -1.91 -11.00
N TYR A 126 2.02 -2.29 -12.06
CA TYR A 126 3.01 -1.39 -12.66
C TYR A 126 2.35 -0.11 -13.17
N GLU A 127 2.91 1.03 -12.78
CA GLU A 127 2.42 2.35 -13.17
C GLU A 127 3.63 3.29 -13.37
N PRO A 128 3.90 3.74 -14.61
CA PRO A 128 3.10 3.52 -15.82
C PRO A 128 3.17 2.07 -16.34
N PRO A 129 2.16 1.62 -17.12
CA PRO A 129 2.14 0.29 -17.70
C PRO A 129 3.40 -0.01 -18.51
N LYS A 130 3.88 -1.25 -18.46
CA LYS A 130 5.10 -1.74 -19.15
C LYS A 130 6.42 -1.22 -18.59
N GLN A 131 6.42 -0.39 -17.53
CA GLN A 131 7.63 0.00 -16.82
C GLN A 131 7.71 -0.71 -15.47
N ALA A 132 8.81 -1.43 -15.23
CA ALA A 132 8.99 -2.24 -14.02
C ALA A 132 9.64 -1.49 -12.85
N ARG A 133 9.77 -0.16 -12.93
CA ARG A 133 10.47 0.66 -11.92
C ARG A 133 9.54 1.39 -10.95
N SER A 134 8.23 1.39 -11.20
CA SER A 134 7.25 2.05 -10.35
C SER A 134 5.97 1.24 -10.31
N VAL A 135 5.35 1.15 -9.14
CA VAL A 135 4.08 0.46 -8.95
C VAL A 135 3.07 1.31 -8.18
N LEU A 136 1.82 1.19 -8.60
CA LEU A 136 0.64 1.60 -7.84
C LEU A 136 0.30 0.50 -6.84
N LEU A 137 0.36 0.82 -5.55
CA LEU A 137 0.09 -0.08 -4.45
C LEU A 137 -1.42 -0.22 -4.20
N HIS A 138 -1.84 -1.43 -3.89
CA HIS A 138 -3.22 -1.75 -3.54
C HIS A 138 -3.31 -2.16 -2.06
N TRP A 139 -3.06 -1.20 -1.16
CA TRP A 139 -3.32 -1.38 0.28
C TRP A 139 -4.82 -1.46 0.60
N ARG A 140 -5.64 -1.10 -0.38
CA ARG A 140 -7.06 -1.38 -0.49
C ARG A 140 -7.36 -1.68 -1.96
N LEU A 141 -8.18 -2.69 -2.22
CA LEU A 141 -8.46 -3.13 -3.59
C LEU A 141 -9.31 -2.08 -4.35
N PRO A 142 -9.17 -1.97 -5.68
CA PRO A 142 -9.99 -1.07 -6.49
C PRO A 142 -11.50 -1.28 -6.31
N GLU A 143 -11.94 -2.53 -6.09
CA GLU A 143 -13.34 -2.90 -5.82
C GLU A 143 -13.80 -2.35 -4.47
N GLU A 144 -12.97 -2.43 -3.44
CA GLU A 144 -13.29 -1.85 -2.13
C GLU A 144 -13.33 -0.32 -2.18
N TRP A 145 -12.47 0.29 -3.02
CA TRP A 145 -12.51 1.72 -3.29
C TRP A 145 -13.79 2.14 -4.02
N ALA A 146 -14.28 1.33 -4.96
CA ALA A 146 -15.55 1.56 -5.62
C ALA A 146 -16.70 1.65 -4.61
N ASP A 147 -16.73 0.74 -3.63
CA ASP A 147 -17.75 0.78 -2.60
C ASP A 147 -17.59 1.96 -1.63
N VAL A 148 -16.35 2.38 -1.30
CA VAL A 148 -16.12 3.59 -0.48
C VAL A 148 -16.60 4.83 -1.21
N LEU A 149 -16.26 4.93 -2.49
CA LEU A 149 -16.62 6.05 -3.33
C LEU A 149 -18.13 6.17 -3.44
N HIS A 150 -18.82 5.04 -3.65
CA HIS A 150 -20.27 5.00 -3.72
C HIS A 150 -20.92 5.37 -2.38
N ARG A 151 -20.46 4.79 -1.25
CA ARG A 151 -20.94 5.17 0.09
C ARG A 151 -20.75 6.65 0.38
N TRP A 152 -19.56 7.18 0.10
CA TRP A 152 -19.27 8.61 0.26
C TRP A 152 -20.25 9.47 -0.55
N ALA A 153 -20.53 9.11 -1.81
CA ALA A 153 -21.48 9.85 -2.64
C ALA A 153 -22.92 9.79 -2.10
N VAL A 154 -23.32 8.67 -1.49
CA VAL A 154 -24.63 8.52 -0.81
C VAL A 154 -24.67 9.39 0.45
N ASP A 155 -23.68 9.27 1.32
CA ASP A 155 -23.63 9.94 2.63
C ASP A 155 -23.54 11.47 2.50
N THR A 156 -22.90 11.96 1.44
CA THR A 156 -22.77 13.38 1.12
C THR A 156 -23.92 13.93 0.26
N GLY A 157 -24.88 13.09 -0.15
CA GLY A 157 -26.00 13.50 -0.98
C GLY A 157 -25.63 13.89 -2.42
N GLN A 158 -24.50 13.41 -2.93
CA GLN A 158 -23.96 13.74 -4.25
C GLN A 158 -24.46 12.83 -5.38
N LEU A 159 -25.52 12.05 -5.13
CA LEU A 159 -26.16 11.23 -6.15
C LEU A 159 -26.85 12.11 -7.21
N ASN A 160 -26.81 11.67 -8.47
CA ASN A 160 -27.37 12.35 -9.64
C ASN A 160 -26.74 13.71 -9.98
N THR A 161 -25.73 14.16 -9.23
CA THR A 161 -24.92 15.35 -9.52
C THR A 161 -23.69 14.96 -10.33
N ILE A 162 -23.21 15.86 -11.19
CA ILE A 162 -21.93 15.69 -11.89
C ILE A 162 -20.84 16.26 -10.98
N LEU A 163 -19.86 15.43 -10.64
CA LEU A 163 -18.68 15.83 -9.89
C LEU A 163 -17.44 15.68 -10.78
N THR A 164 -16.51 16.61 -10.67
CA THR A 164 -15.16 16.48 -11.23
C THR A 164 -14.32 15.54 -10.37
N PHE A 165 -13.27 14.96 -10.95
CA PHE A 165 -12.33 14.16 -10.15
C PHE A 165 -11.63 14.97 -9.06
N TYR A 166 -11.38 16.26 -9.32
CA TYR A 166 -10.75 17.14 -8.35
C TYR A 166 -11.60 17.29 -7.08
N GLU A 167 -12.91 17.53 -7.20
CA GLU A 167 -13.83 17.63 -6.05
C GLU A 167 -13.87 16.37 -5.19
N ILE A 168 -13.59 15.20 -5.78
CA ILE A 168 -13.53 13.92 -5.07
C ILE A 168 -12.18 13.72 -4.37
N THR A 169 -11.08 14.08 -5.04
CA THR A 169 -9.71 13.88 -4.53
C THR A 169 -9.28 14.97 -3.54
N ASP A 170 -9.87 16.16 -3.64
CA ASP A 170 -9.56 17.33 -2.82
C ASP A 170 -10.84 18.02 -2.30
N PRO A 171 -11.67 17.30 -1.50
CA PRO A 171 -12.87 17.88 -0.91
C PRO A 171 -12.52 18.90 0.18
N PRO A 172 -13.38 19.92 0.43
CA PRO A 172 -13.18 20.90 1.51
C PRO A 172 -13.05 20.28 2.91
N ILE A 173 -13.63 19.10 3.11
CA ILE A 173 -13.52 18.31 4.33
C ILE A 173 -12.79 17.03 3.97
N GLU A 174 -11.65 16.77 4.63
CA GLU A 174 -10.87 15.55 4.39
C GLU A 174 -11.75 14.30 4.52
N SER A 175 -11.65 13.44 3.52
CA SER A 175 -12.36 12.16 3.48
C SER A 175 -11.38 11.02 3.23
N ALA A 176 -11.88 9.78 3.28
CA ALA A 176 -11.07 8.61 2.92
C ALA A 176 -10.59 8.63 1.45
N LEU A 177 -11.21 9.45 0.59
CA LEU A 177 -10.87 9.59 -0.83
C LEU A 177 -9.82 10.69 -1.07
N SER A 178 -9.54 11.53 -0.07
CA SER A 178 -8.57 12.62 -0.20
C SER A 178 -7.18 12.08 -0.53
N GLY A 179 -6.58 12.60 -1.60
CA GLY A 179 -5.25 12.19 -2.08
C GLY A 179 -5.21 10.86 -2.85
N ILE A 180 -6.36 10.26 -3.19
CA ILE A 180 -6.38 9.07 -4.05
C ILE A 180 -5.86 9.42 -5.46
N PRO A 181 -4.94 8.64 -6.05
CA PRO A 181 -4.47 8.90 -7.41
C PRO A 181 -5.63 8.77 -8.39
N VAL A 182 -5.71 9.69 -9.35
CA VAL A 182 -6.73 9.70 -10.39
C VAL A 182 -6.81 8.37 -11.14
N ILE A 183 -5.67 7.69 -11.34
CA ILE A 183 -5.62 6.38 -11.98
C ILE A 183 -6.39 5.31 -11.18
N LEU A 184 -6.27 5.33 -9.85
CA LEU A 184 -7.00 4.42 -8.97
C LEU A 184 -8.48 4.80 -8.88
N LEU A 185 -8.77 6.10 -8.83
CA LEU A 185 -10.14 6.62 -8.87
C LEU A 185 -10.87 6.18 -10.15
N LYS A 186 -10.23 6.31 -11.32
CA LYS A 186 -10.76 5.83 -12.60
C LYS A 186 -11.07 4.34 -12.59
N LYS A 187 -10.19 3.51 -12.01
CA LYS A 187 -10.43 2.07 -11.86
C LYS A 187 -11.66 1.80 -10.99
N ALA A 188 -11.78 2.48 -9.86
CA ALA A 188 -12.94 2.36 -8.96
C ALA A 188 -14.25 2.80 -9.67
N ILE A 189 -14.23 3.92 -10.39
CA ILE A 189 -15.40 4.40 -11.14
C ILE A 189 -15.77 3.44 -12.27
N SER A 190 -14.79 2.88 -12.98
CA SER A 190 -15.04 1.88 -14.03
C SER A 190 -15.77 0.65 -13.49
N ILE A 191 -15.44 0.21 -12.27
CA ILE A 191 -16.14 -0.88 -11.57
C ILE A 191 -17.59 -0.46 -11.26
N LEU A 192 -17.80 0.75 -10.74
CA LEU A 192 -19.15 1.26 -10.49
C LEU A 192 -19.98 1.39 -11.78
N SER A 193 -19.38 1.83 -12.88
CA SER A 193 -20.04 1.93 -14.18
C SER A 193 -20.49 0.59 -14.72
N LYS A 194 -19.69 -0.46 -14.56
CA LYS A 194 -20.11 -1.83 -14.92
C LYS A 194 -21.33 -2.30 -14.12
N SER A 195 -21.46 -1.83 -12.87
CA SER A 195 -22.63 -2.11 -12.01
C SER A 195 -23.80 -1.14 -12.20
N GLY A 196 -23.72 -0.18 -13.14
CA GLY A 196 -24.76 0.84 -13.34
C GLY A 196 -24.88 1.87 -12.22
N ARG A 197 -23.89 1.95 -11.32
CA ARG A 197 -23.86 2.86 -10.16
C ARG A 197 -23.12 4.18 -10.43
N ALA A 198 -22.40 4.29 -11.55
CA ALA A 198 -21.72 5.52 -11.94
C ALA A 198 -21.60 5.66 -13.47
N GLN A 199 -21.41 6.87 -13.97
CA GLN A 199 -21.11 7.15 -15.37
C GLN A 199 -20.02 8.20 -15.46
N ILE A 200 -18.95 7.90 -16.20
CA ILE A 200 -17.89 8.87 -16.51
C ILE A 200 -18.43 9.85 -17.55
N ILE A 201 -18.18 11.13 -17.34
CA ILE A 201 -18.58 12.23 -18.21
C ILE A 201 -17.33 13.03 -18.58
N SER A 202 -17.12 13.25 -19.87
CA SER A 202 -16.09 14.17 -20.36
C SER A 202 -16.62 15.60 -20.30
N ILE A 203 -15.88 16.49 -19.67
CA ILE A 203 -16.20 17.92 -19.53
C ILE A 203 -15.13 18.72 -20.29
N ALA A 204 -15.43 19.95 -20.72
CA ALA A 204 -14.51 20.78 -21.50
C ALA A 204 -13.10 20.90 -20.88
N ASP A 205 -13.03 20.96 -19.55
CA ASP A 205 -11.78 21.15 -18.78
C ASP A 205 -11.29 19.89 -18.04
N GLY A 206 -11.84 18.71 -18.35
CA GLY A 206 -11.37 17.46 -17.73
C GLY A 206 -12.37 16.32 -17.71
N GLU A 207 -12.26 15.46 -16.70
CA GLU A 207 -13.12 14.30 -16.50
C GLU A 207 -13.94 14.47 -15.21
N GLY A 208 -15.20 14.07 -15.31
CA GLY A 208 -16.12 13.98 -14.19
C GLY A 208 -16.83 12.64 -14.13
N VAL A 209 -17.64 12.49 -13.10
CA VAL A 209 -18.45 11.31 -12.84
C VAL A 209 -19.80 11.72 -12.28
N ARG A 210 -20.84 11.00 -12.70
CA ARG A 210 -22.17 11.05 -12.10
C ARG A 210 -22.45 9.74 -11.39
N PHE A 211 -22.84 9.81 -10.12
CA PHE A 211 -23.21 8.64 -9.32
C PHE A 211 -24.71 8.39 -9.34
N PHE A 212 -25.11 7.13 -9.22
CA PHE A 212 -26.49 6.67 -9.14
C PHE A 212 -26.68 5.80 -7.91
N ALA A 213 -27.92 5.69 -7.40
CA ALA A 213 -28.24 4.81 -6.26
C ALA A 213 -27.97 3.32 -6.56
N GLY A 214 -27.86 2.94 -7.84
CA GLY A 214 -27.82 1.55 -8.31
C GLY A 214 -29.22 1.06 -8.64
N ASN A 215 -29.35 0.28 -9.70
CA ASN A 215 -30.60 -0.40 -10.01
C ASN A 215 -30.76 -1.59 -9.06
N LYS A 216 -31.95 -1.71 -8.45
CA LYS A 216 -32.36 -2.93 -7.73
C LYS A 216 -32.36 -4.13 -8.65
#